data_AF-A0A2T3P350-F1
#
_entry.id   AF-A0A2T3P350-F1
#
_cell.length_a   1.000
_cell.length_b   1.000
_cell.length_c   1.000
_cell.angle_alpha   90.00
_cell.angle_beta   90.00
_cell.angle_gamma   90.00
#
_symmetry.space_group_name_H-M   'P 1'
#
loop_
_entity.id
_entity.type
_entity.pdbx_description
1 polymer ?
#
loop_
_entity_poly.entity_id
_entity_poly.type
_entity_poly.pdbx_seq_one_letter_code
_entity_poly.pdbx_strand_id
1 'polypeptide(L)'
;MIVKQNSIGFLLMKKTLLFVLLATVGLTACSEAEKPQENMPSMANPASEFCVEQGGEVVMKNEDGGQVGYCKLSDGRLIEEWTFMNEHNGDKVEQPIGMANPSAVFCEEQGGTYINKDGENGQVGFCKLTDGTEVEAWEYFCANSEGSQAVSREVLIGMANPASVFCEEQGGVSIIKDEADGQVGYCQLADGTEVEEWEFFNKHHVDAEQPMRGMADPSAVFCEEQGGEYLIGENADGQFGQCKLLDGTLVDSWEYYRAEHKDDTKK
;
A
#
# COMPACT_ATOMS: atom_id res chain seq x y z
N MET A 1 19.74 19.52 81.50
CA MET A 1 20.36 18.20 81.73
C MET A 1 19.60 17.17 80.91
N ILE A 2 20.33 16.39 80.10
CA ILE A 2 20.04 14.99 79.66
C ILE A 2 18.78 14.82 78.79
N VAL A 3 18.80 14.57 77.47
CA VAL A 3 19.46 13.55 76.59
C VAL A 3 18.90 12.12 76.70
N LYS A 4 18.43 11.65 75.53
CA LYS A 4 18.41 10.29 74.96
C LYS A 4 17.28 9.29 75.26
N GLN A 5 16.81 8.79 74.12
CA GLN A 5 16.20 7.50 73.84
C GLN A 5 16.98 6.29 74.37
N ASN A 6 16.27 5.18 74.56
CA ASN A 6 16.76 3.80 74.41
C ASN A 6 15.51 2.87 74.40
N SER A 7 15.41 1.68 73.80
CA SER A 7 16.07 0.92 72.72
C SER A 7 15.62 -0.55 72.96
N ILE A 8 15.03 -1.21 71.96
CA ILE A 8 15.58 -2.39 71.25
C ILE A 8 15.39 -3.77 71.92
N GLY A 9 14.92 -4.74 71.11
CA GLY A 9 15.25 -6.17 71.19
C GLY A 9 14.05 -7.09 70.94
N PHE A 10 14.11 -8.21 70.22
CA PHE A 10 15.16 -8.86 69.44
C PHE A 10 14.48 -9.99 68.63
N LEU A 11 14.95 -10.25 67.40
CA LEU A 11 14.54 -11.37 66.53
C LEU A 11 14.88 -12.76 67.10
N LEU A 12 14.10 -13.79 66.73
CA LEU A 12 14.48 -15.21 66.47
C LEU A 12 13.17 -16.00 66.14
N MET A 13 12.73 -16.26 64.89
CA MET A 13 13.28 -17.09 63.80
C MET A 13 13.18 -18.61 64.06
N LYS A 14 12.30 -19.35 63.33
CA LYS A 14 12.60 -20.56 62.50
C LYS A 14 11.47 -21.61 62.39
N LYS A 15 11.20 -22.01 61.11
CA LYS A 15 11.07 -23.39 60.59
C LYS A 15 9.73 -24.13 60.84
N THR A 16 9.01 -24.75 59.89
CA THR A 16 9.21 -25.06 58.46
C THR A 16 7.93 -25.70 57.87
N LEU A 17 7.77 -25.66 56.53
CA LEU A 17 7.04 -26.61 55.64
C LEU A 17 5.49 -26.69 55.76
N LEU A 18 4.66 -26.81 54.72
CA LEU A 18 4.70 -26.66 53.24
C LEU A 18 3.29 -27.12 52.75
N PHE A 19 2.69 -26.43 51.77
CA PHE A 19 1.84 -26.95 50.67
C PHE A 19 0.38 -27.39 50.99
N VAL A 20 -0.66 -27.18 50.16
CA VAL A 20 -0.85 -26.60 48.82
C VAL A 20 -2.38 -26.54 48.54
N LEU A 21 -2.81 -25.54 47.75
CA LEU A 21 -4.02 -25.41 46.88
C LEU A 21 -5.42 -25.74 47.47
N LEU A 22 -6.49 -24.99 47.22
CA LEU A 22 -6.94 -24.53 45.91
C LEU A 22 -7.92 -23.35 46.08
N ALA A 23 -7.41 -22.12 45.97
CA ALA A 23 -8.26 -20.93 45.79
C ALA A 23 -8.60 -20.86 44.31
N THR A 24 -9.78 -21.36 43.93
CA THR A 24 -10.37 -21.12 42.61
C THR A 24 -10.83 -19.67 42.54
N VAL A 25 -9.89 -18.75 42.32
CA VAL A 25 -10.19 -17.45 41.73
C VAL A 25 -10.50 -17.75 40.27
N GLY A 26 -11.77 -17.62 39.89
CA GLY A 26 -12.19 -17.69 38.50
C GLY A 26 -11.45 -16.60 37.74
N LEU A 27 -10.41 -17.02 37.00
CA LEU A 27 -9.85 -16.27 35.89
C LEU A 27 -11.00 -16.14 34.88
N THR A 28 -11.72 -15.03 34.92
CA THR A 28 -12.44 -14.54 33.75
C THR A 28 -11.35 -14.25 32.72
N ALA A 29 -11.13 -15.21 31.84
CA ALA A 29 -10.33 -15.03 30.65
C ALA A 29 -10.88 -13.80 29.92
N CYS A 30 -10.04 -12.78 29.74
CA CYS A 30 -10.27 -11.81 28.70
C CYS A 30 -10.33 -12.59 27.40
N SER A 31 -11.51 -12.66 26.78
CA SER A 31 -11.58 -12.98 25.36
C SER A 31 -10.70 -11.95 24.66
N GLU A 32 -9.65 -12.42 24.00
CA GLU A 32 -9.03 -11.70 22.90
C GLU A 32 -10.18 -11.37 21.94
N ALA A 33 -10.53 -10.09 21.84
CA ALA A 33 -11.36 -9.64 20.75
C ALA A 33 -10.47 -9.74 19.51
N GLU A 34 -10.70 -10.78 18.70
CA GLU A 34 -10.24 -10.76 17.30
C GLU A 34 -10.75 -9.44 16.71
N LYS A 35 -9.82 -8.53 16.39
CA LYS A 35 -10.17 -7.33 15.63
C LYS A 35 -10.90 -7.82 14.38
N PRO A 36 -12.10 -7.32 14.07
CA PRO A 36 -12.68 -7.53 12.76
C PRO A 36 -11.64 -7.05 11.75
N GLN A 37 -11.13 -7.96 10.94
CA GLN A 37 -10.35 -7.61 9.77
C GLN A 37 -11.27 -6.72 8.93
N GLU A 38 -10.95 -5.43 8.84
CA GLU A 38 -11.69 -4.51 7.99
C GLU A 38 -11.72 -5.11 6.59
N ASN A 39 -12.94 -5.33 6.07
CA ASN A 39 -13.14 -5.67 4.69
C ASN A 39 -12.73 -4.45 3.86
N MET A 40 -11.44 -4.40 3.50
CA MET A 40 -11.05 -3.71 2.28
C MET A 40 -11.94 -4.27 1.15
N PRO A 41 -12.48 -3.42 0.26
CA PRO A 41 -13.09 -3.90 -0.98
C PRO A 41 -12.10 -4.87 -1.64
N SER A 42 -12.42 -6.17 -1.64
CA SER A 42 -11.52 -7.18 -2.14
C SER A 42 -11.53 -7.08 -3.65
N MET A 43 -10.51 -6.42 -4.22
CA MET A 43 -10.18 -6.63 -5.62
C MET A 43 -9.86 -8.12 -5.76
N ALA A 44 -10.76 -8.86 -6.42
CA ALA A 44 -10.53 -10.26 -6.69
C ALA A 44 -9.23 -10.39 -7.50
N ASN A 45 -8.39 -11.37 -7.15
CA ASN A 45 -7.17 -11.63 -7.88
C ASN A 45 -7.54 -12.14 -9.29
N PRO A 46 -7.18 -11.43 -10.37
CA PRO A 46 -7.52 -11.84 -11.74
C PRO A 46 -7.04 -13.25 -12.09
N ALA A 47 -5.89 -13.68 -11.56
CA ALA A 47 -5.37 -15.03 -11.79
C ALA A 47 -6.20 -16.10 -11.06
N SER A 48 -6.71 -15.78 -9.86
CA SER A 48 -7.61 -16.66 -9.11
C SER A 48 -8.99 -16.73 -9.75
N GLU A 49 -9.52 -15.60 -10.25
CA GLU A 49 -10.77 -15.60 -11.04
C GLU A 49 -10.60 -16.43 -12.31
N PHE A 50 -9.52 -16.21 -13.05
CA PHE A 50 -9.19 -16.98 -14.25
C PHE A 50 -9.11 -18.49 -13.94
N CYS A 51 -8.47 -18.88 -12.84
CA CYS A 51 -8.42 -20.27 -12.40
C CYS A 51 -9.84 -20.85 -12.23
N VAL A 52 -10.72 -20.14 -11.55
CA VAL A 52 -12.12 -20.57 -11.32
C VAL A 52 -12.91 -20.60 -12.63
N GLU A 53 -12.73 -19.63 -13.52
CA GLU A 53 -13.36 -19.60 -14.85
C GLU A 53 -12.95 -20.77 -15.73
N GLN A 54 -11.68 -21.20 -15.66
CA GLN A 54 -11.20 -22.40 -16.35
C GLN A 54 -11.66 -23.72 -15.67
N GLY A 55 -12.47 -23.63 -14.61
CA GLY A 55 -12.98 -24.77 -13.86
C GLY A 55 -11.95 -25.40 -12.91
N GLY A 56 -10.91 -24.65 -12.55
CA GLY A 56 -9.92 -25.03 -11.55
C GLY A 56 -10.33 -24.66 -10.12
N GLU A 57 -9.60 -25.20 -9.15
CA GLU A 57 -9.72 -24.90 -7.72
C GLU A 57 -8.49 -24.10 -7.27
N VAL A 58 -8.71 -22.92 -6.69
CA VAL A 58 -7.67 -22.08 -6.10
C VAL A 58 -7.16 -22.71 -4.80
N VAL A 59 -5.84 -22.90 -4.69
CA VAL A 59 -5.16 -23.49 -3.55
C VAL A 59 -4.05 -22.57 -3.07
N MET A 60 -4.20 -22.02 -1.87
CA MET A 60 -3.15 -21.20 -1.26
C MET A 60 -2.12 -22.08 -0.55
N LYS A 61 -0.84 -21.76 -0.73
CA LYS A 61 0.26 -22.37 -0.01
C LYS A 61 1.15 -21.31 0.62
N ASN A 62 1.73 -21.65 1.77
CA ASN A 62 2.76 -20.82 2.39
C ASN A 62 4.13 -21.30 1.89
N GLU A 63 4.90 -20.36 1.36
CA GLU A 63 6.28 -20.55 0.92
C GLU A 63 7.20 -19.55 1.61
N ASP A 64 8.51 -19.66 1.38
CA ASP A 64 9.53 -18.81 2.02
C ASP A 64 9.36 -17.31 1.68
N GLY A 65 8.63 -17.00 0.60
CA GLY A 65 8.30 -15.63 0.15
C GLY A 65 6.87 -15.16 0.45
N GLY A 66 6.10 -15.91 1.25
CA GLY A 66 4.72 -15.57 1.60
C GLY A 66 3.69 -16.54 1.05
N GLN A 67 2.44 -16.09 0.93
CA GLN A 67 1.35 -16.91 0.44
C GLN A 67 1.32 -16.90 -1.09
N VAL A 68 1.37 -18.08 -1.70
CA VAL A 68 1.36 -18.28 -3.16
C VAL A 68 0.07 -19.00 -3.55
N GLY A 69 -0.61 -18.50 -4.58
CA GLY A 69 -1.81 -19.09 -5.15
C GLY A 69 -1.48 -20.12 -6.24
N TYR A 70 -2.12 -21.29 -6.18
CA TYR A 70 -2.02 -22.34 -7.19
C TYR A 70 -3.39 -22.70 -7.75
N CYS A 71 -3.47 -22.87 -9.06
CA CYS A 71 -4.63 -23.44 -9.73
C CYS A 71 -4.51 -24.96 -9.83
N LYS A 72 -5.45 -25.67 -9.21
CA LYS A 72 -5.62 -27.11 -9.32
C LYS A 72 -6.64 -27.40 -10.42
N LEU A 73 -6.16 -27.96 -11.53
CA LEU A 73 -6.97 -28.22 -12.71
C LEU A 73 -7.71 -29.56 -12.62
N SER A 74 -8.73 -29.74 -13.44
CA SER A 74 -9.57 -30.95 -13.49
C SER A 74 -8.80 -32.21 -13.93
N ASP A 75 -7.67 -32.04 -14.64
CA ASP A 75 -6.73 -33.12 -14.98
C ASP A 75 -5.77 -33.48 -13.83
N GLY A 76 -5.89 -32.80 -12.69
CA GLY A 76 -5.08 -33.01 -11.50
C GLY A 76 -3.73 -32.26 -11.50
N ARG A 77 -3.42 -31.49 -12.54
CA ARG A 77 -2.23 -30.63 -12.54
C ARG A 77 -2.41 -29.51 -11.50
N LEU A 78 -1.31 -29.19 -10.84
CA LEU A 78 -1.20 -28.03 -9.95
C LEU A 78 -0.18 -27.08 -10.55
N ILE A 79 -0.63 -25.88 -10.93
CA ILE A 79 0.17 -24.86 -11.60
C ILE A 79 -0.04 -23.54 -10.86
N GLU A 80 0.99 -22.72 -10.73
CA GLU A 80 0.90 -21.40 -10.10
C GLU A 80 -0.07 -20.50 -10.92
N GLU A 81 -0.95 -19.74 -10.25
CA GLU A 81 -2.12 -19.10 -10.89
C GLU A 81 -1.74 -18.08 -11.98
N TRP A 82 -0.71 -17.26 -11.74
CA TRP A 82 -0.24 -16.30 -12.73
C TRP A 82 0.38 -16.99 -13.93
N THR A 83 1.17 -18.04 -13.69
CA THR A 83 1.76 -18.89 -14.73
C THR A 83 0.68 -19.52 -15.59
N PHE A 84 -0.38 -20.07 -14.98
CA PHE A 84 -1.49 -20.68 -15.70
C PHE A 84 -2.23 -19.69 -16.59
N MET A 85 -2.53 -18.50 -16.06
CA MET A 85 -3.18 -17.43 -16.80
C MET A 85 -2.32 -16.94 -17.99
N ASN A 86 -1.01 -16.77 -17.76
CA ASN A 86 -0.08 -16.33 -18.79
C ASN A 86 0.08 -17.37 -19.92
N GLU A 87 0.19 -18.66 -19.59
CA GLU A 87 0.27 -19.73 -20.59
C GLU A 87 -0.98 -19.80 -21.48
N HIS A 88 -2.17 -19.59 -20.90
CA HIS A 88 -3.44 -19.66 -21.63
C HIS A 88 -3.70 -18.46 -22.54
N ASN A 89 -3.23 -17.28 -22.14
CA ASN A 89 -3.39 -16.06 -22.93
C ASN A 89 -2.40 -15.98 -24.11
N GLY A 90 -1.52 -16.99 -24.27
CA GLY A 90 -0.36 -16.91 -25.15
C GLY A 90 0.61 -15.83 -24.68
N ASP A 91 1.73 -15.61 -25.37
CA ASP A 91 2.67 -14.50 -25.09
C ASP A 91 2.07 -13.10 -25.35
N LYS A 92 0.82 -12.86 -24.94
CA LYS A 92 0.22 -11.56 -24.75
C LYS A 92 0.23 -11.26 -23.27
N VAL A 93 1.43 -11.05 -22.75
CA VAL A 93 1.61 -10.14 -21.62
C VAL A 93 1.30 -8.74 -22.15
N GLU A 94 0.03 -8.44 -22.34
CA GLU A 94 -0.43 -7.12 -22.00
C GLU A 94 -0.76 -7.21 -20.52
N GLN A 95 0.26 -7.01 -19.68
CA GLN A 95 0.00 -6.33 -18.42
C GLN A 95 -0.92 -5.16 -18.77
N PRO A 96 -1.97 -4.83 -18.01
CA PRO A 96 -2.44 -3.45 -18.08
C PRO A 96 -1.18 -2.62 -17.83
N ILE A 97 -0.69 -1.94 -18.87
CA ILE A 97 0.43 -1.02 -18.74
C ILE A 97 -0.11 0.02 -17.76
N GLY A 98 0.21 -0.15 -16.48
CA GLY A 98 0.37 0.97 -15.60
C GLY A 98 1.26 1.95 -16.33
N MET A 99 0.84 3.22 -16.39
CA MET A 99 1.53 4.36 -17.02
C MET A 99 2.85 3.99 -17.68
N ALA A 100 2.87 3.89 -19.01
CA ALA A 100 4.08 3.55 -19.77
C ALA A 100 5.28 4.31 -19.21
N ASN A 101 6.37 3.61 -18.87
CA ASN A 101 7.51 4.21 -18.18
C ASN A 101 7.95 5.48 -18.94
N PRO A 102 7.78 6.68 -18.36
CA PRO A 102 8.10 7.93 -19.06
C PRO A 102 9.53 7.99 -19.60
N SER A 103 10.51 7.39 -18.93
CA SER A 103 11.88 7.33 -19.45
C SER A 103 12.08 6.37 -20.61
N ALA A 104 11.32 5.28 -20.66
CA ALA A 104 11.36 4.35 -21.78
C ALA A 104 10.71 4.97 -23.02
N VAL A 105 9.51 5.53 -22.84
CA VAL A 105 8.80 6.26 -23.91
C VAL A 105 9.65 7.41 -24.42
N PHE A 106 10.21 8.23 -23.54
CA PHE A 106 11.07 9.33 -23.94
C PHE A 106 12.33 8.84 -24.67
N CYS A 107 12.97 7.77 -24.21
CA CYS A 107 14.11 7.18 -24.89
C CYS A 107 13.77 6.79 -26.34
N GLU A 108 12.62 6.13 -26.54
CA GLU A 108 12.15 5.71 -27.86
C GLU A 108 11.74 6.90 -28.74
N GLU A 109 11.11 7.93 -28.16
CA GLU A 109 10.78 9.19 -28.85
C GLU A 109 12.03 9.96 -29.31
N GLN A 110 13.11 9.94 -28.53
CA GLN A 110 14.41 10.47 -28.93
C GLN A 110 15.15 9.58 -29.95
N GLY A 111 14.53 8.50 -30.41
CA GLY A 111 15.06 7.55 -31.38
C GLY A 111 16.07 6.55 -30.81
N GLY A 112 16.17 6.46 -29.48
CA GLY A 112 16.98 5.47 -28.77
C GLY A 112 16.27 4.11 -28.62
N THR A 113 16.97 3.14 -28.04
CA THR A 113 16.43 1.83 -27.64
C THR A 113 16.52 1.69 -26.14
N TYR A 114 15.39 1.46 -25.47
CA TYR A 114 15.36 1.21 -24.03
C TYR A 114 15.79 -0.24 -23.72
N ILE A 115 16.68 -0.40 -22.73
CA ILE A 115 17.19 -1.70 -22.30
C ILE A 115 17.18 -1.80 -20.77
N ASN A 116 16.64 -2.89 -20.22
CA ASN A 116 16.74 -3.19 -18.79
C ASN A 116 18.01 -3.99 -18.52
N LYS A 117 18.69 -3.67 -17.41
CA LYS A 117 19.85 -4.41 -16.91
C LYS A 117 19.69 -4.68 -15.43
N ASP A 118 20.09 -5.84 -14.96
CA ASP A 118 20.09 -6.16 -13.53
C ASP A 118 21.21 -5.37 -12.81
N GLY A 119 20.88 -4.73 -11.69
CA GLY A 119 21.80 -4.04 -10.80
C GLY A 119 21.70 -4.57 -9.37
N GLU A 120 22.57 -4.08 -8.48
CA GLU A 120 22.61 -4.48 -7.05
C GLU A 120 21.27 -4.27 -6.32
N ASN A 121 20.45 -3.31 -6.77
CA ASN A 121 19.18 -2.93 -6.16
C ASN A 121 17.97 -3.21 -7.08
N GLY A 122 18.08 -4.17 -8.00
CA GLY A 122 17.03 -4.51 -8.97
C GLY A 122 17.32 -4.03 -10.38
N GLN A 123 16.29 -3.97 -11.22
CA GLN A 123 16.44 -3.65 -12.65
C GLN A 123 16.61 -2.15 -12.88
N VAL A 124 17.61 -1.78 -13.67
CA VAL A 124 17.93 -0.41 -14.07
C VAL A 124 17.71 -0.25 -15.58
N GLY A 125 16.99 0.78 -15.98
CA GLY A 125 16.73 1.11 -17.38
C GLY A 125 17.83 1.99 -17.98
N PHE A 126 18.32 1.63 -19.16
CA PHE A 126 19.25 2.41 -19.95
C PHE A 126 18.63 2.80 -21.29
N CYS A 127 18.96 4.00 -21.77
CA CYS A 127 18.67 4.42 -23.12
C CYS A 127 19.92 4.28 -23.98
N LYS A 128 19.86 3.42 -24.99
CA LYS A 128 20.89 3.32 -26.02
C LYS A 128 20.57 4.29 -27.14
N LEU A 129 21.35 5.36 -27.25
CA LEU A 129 21.20 6.40 -28.24
C LEU A 129 21.62 5.90 -29.63
N THR A 130 21.23 6.65 -30.67
CA THR A 130 21.51 6.33 -32.07
C THR A 130 23.00 6.32 -32.43
N ASP A 131 23.83 7.04 -31.66
CA ASP A 131 25.29 7.04 -31.77
C ASP A 131 25.94 5.84 -31.05
N GLY A 132 25.15 4.99 -30.40
CA GLY A 132 25.57 3.82 -29.64
C GLY A 132 25.91 4.11 -28.18
N THR A 133 25.84 5.37 -27.73
CA THR A 133 26.06 5.74 -26.33
C THR A 133 24.93 5.17 -25.46
N GLU A 134 25.29 4.61 -24.31
CA GLU A 134 24.32 4.13 -23.31
C GLU A 134 24.32 5.10 -22.12
N VAL A 135 23.16 5.66 -21.82
CA VAL A 135 22.91 6.53 -20.66
C VAL A 135 21.81 5.93 -19.80
N GLU A 136 21.79 6.22 -18.50
CA GLU A 136 20.67 5.79 -17.65
C GLU A 136 19.38 6.49 -18.10
N ALA A 137 18.31 5.73 -18.33
CA ALA A 137 17.11 6.23 -19.00
C ALA A 137 16.39 7.31 -18.18
N TRP A 138 16.28 7.14 -16.86
CA TRP A 138 15.66 8.13 -15.98
C TRP A 138 16.45 9.42 -15.89
N GLU A 139 17.78 9.34 -15.77
CA GLU A 139 18.64 10.52 -15.78
C GLU A 139 18.54 11.27 -17.11
N TYR A 140 18.55 10.53 -18.22
CA TYR A 140 18.39 11.10 -19.55
C TYR A 140 17.04 11.80 -19.73
N PHE A 141 15.94 11.17 -19.29
CA PHE A 141 14.60 11.75 -19.31
C PHE A 141 14.51 13.04 -18.49
N CYS A 142 14.99 13.02 -17.25
CA CYS A 142 14.98 14.19 -16.37
C CYS A 142 15.90 15.32 -16.86
N ALA A 143 16.96 15.00 -17.61
CA ALA A 143 17.84 16.04 -18.15
C ALA A 143 17.24 16.74 -19.40
N ASN A 144 16.37 16.07 -20.16
CA ASN A 144 16.02 16.48 -21.53
C ASN A 144 14.52 16.69 -21.82
N SER A 145 13.60 16.39 -20.90
CA SER A 145 12.16 16.64 -21.12
C SER A 145 11.76 18.09 -20.81
N GLU A 146 10.94 18.72 -21.67
CA GLU A 146 10.37 20.04 -21.36
C GLU A 146 9.29 19.88 -20.27
N GLY A 147 9.64 20.28 -19.05
CA GLY A 147 8.91 19.97 -17.82
C GLY A 147 9.80 19.43 -16.69
N SER A 148 11.01 18.96 -17.01
CA SER A 148 12.01 18.51 -16.03
C SER A 148 13.07 19.56 -15.69
N GLN A 149 13.06 20.70 -16.35
CA GLN A 149 13.99 21.84 -16.11
C GLN A 149 13.75 22.58 -14.78
N ALA A 150 13.21 21.90 -13.76
CA ALA A 150 13.12 22.41 -12.38
C ALA A 150 13.22 21.31 -11.30
N VAL A 151 13.80 20.14 -11.58
CA VAL A 151 14.06 19.14 -10.53
C VAL A 151 15.46 18.56 -10.72
N SER A 152 16.46 19.31 -10.20
CA SER A 152 17.77 18.72 -9.91
C SER A 152 17.60 17.64 -8.82
N ARG A 153 18.56 16.71 -8.70
CA ARG A 153 18.60 15.68 -7.64
C ARG A 153 18.47 16.25 -6.20
N GLU A 154 18.67 17.55 -6.03
CA GLU A 154 18.41 18.28 -4.78
C GLU A 154 16.91 18.44 -4.47
N VAL A 155 16.03 18.48 -5.48
CA VAL A 155 14.59 18.71 -5.31
C VAL A 155 13.83 17.42 -4.97
N LEU A 156 14.35 16.23 -5.34
CA LEU A 156 13.83 14.95 -4.80
C LEU A 156 14.14 14.79 -3.30
N ILE A 157 15.12 15.52 -2.76
CA ILE A 157 15.38 15.66 -1.32
C ILE A 157 14.45 16.72 -0.68
N GLY A 158 13.60 17.38 -1.47
CA GLY A 158 12.79 18.53 -1.04
C GLY A 158 11.29 18.27 -0.88
N MET A 159 10.76 17.11 -1.28
CA MET A 159 9.36 16.77 -1.01
C MET A 159 9.28 16.20 0.40
N ALA A 160 9.09 17.08 1.37
CA ALA A 160 9.01 16.70 2.78
C ALA A 160 7.85 15.71 2.98
N ASN A 161 8.11 14.61 3.69
CA ASN A 161 7.08 13.64 4.04
C ASN A 161 5.99 14.35 4.87
N PRO A 162 4.71 14.34 4.44
CA PRO A 162 3.62 14.99 5.18
C PRO A 162 3.52 14.56 6.65
N ALA A 163 3.79 13.29 6.95
CA ALA A 163 3.78 12.79 8.32
C ALA A 163 4.95 13.35 9.14
N SER A 164 6.13 13.47 8.55
CA SER A 164 7.29 14.06 9.20
C SER A 164 7.14 15.58 9.37
N VAL A 165 6.56 16.29 8.38
CA VAL A 165 6.20 17.71 8.50
C VAL A 165 5.21 17.90 9.63
N PHE A 166 4.17 17.07 9.68
CA PHE A 166 3.19 17.11 10.76
C PHE A 166 3.83 16.85 12.12
N CYS A 167 4.75 15.89 12.23
CA CYS A 167 5.52 15.67 13.45
C CYS A 167 6.26 16.94 13.91
N GLU A 168 6.96 17.61 13.00
CA GLU A 168 7.68 18.86 13.28
C GLU A 168 6.72 20.00 13.67
N GLU A 169 5.55 20.11 13.01
CA GLU A 169 4.50 21.07 13.35
C GLU A 169 3.91 20.83 14.75
N GLN A 170 3.81 19.58 15.19
CA GLN A 170 3.43 19.23 16.56
C GLN A 170 4.57 19.45 17.58
N GLY A 171 5.73 19.96 17.14
CA GLY A 171 6.90 20.21 17.96
C GLY A 171 7.69 18.96 18.31
N GLY A 172 7.48 17.87 17.57
CA GLY A 172 8.26 16.65 17.64
C GLY A 172 9.47 16.67 16.71
N VAL A 173 10.28 15.61 16.78
CA VAL A 173 11.41 15.35 15.89
C VAL A 173 11.14 14.03 15.16
N SER A 174 11.14 14.06 13.82
CA SER A 174 11.05 12.84 13.02
C SER A 174 12.36 12.06 13.09
N ILE A 175 12.28 10.77 13.42
CA ILE A 175 13.41 9.85 13.50
C ILE A 175 13.08 8.58 12.71
N ILE A 176 14.07 8.03 11.99
CA ILE A 176 13.94 6.77 11.27
C ILE A 176 14.51 5.63 12.12
N LYS A 177 13.79 4.51 12.18
CA LYS A 177 14.24 3.28 12.83
C LYS A 177 14.24 2.11 11.87
N ASP A 178 15.23 1.25 11.98
CA ASP A 178 15.26 -0.02 11.27
C ASP A 178 14.41 -1.06 12.01
N GLU A 179 13.45 -1.65 11.31
CA GLU A 179 12.58 -2.73 11.77
C GLU A 179 12.75 -3.97 10.89
N ALA A 180 12.04 -5.06 11.22
CA ALA A 180 12.13 -6.33 10.50
C ALA A 180 11.71 -6.20 9.02
N ASP A 181 10.75 -5.30 8.74
CA ASP A 181 10.15 -5.11 7.41
C ASP A 181 10.70 -3.87 6.68
N GLY A 182 11.74 -3.22 7.23
CA GLY A 182 12.39 -2.05 6.62
C GLY A 182 12.50 -0.86 7.56
N GLN A 183 12.59 0.34 7.00
CA GLN A 183 12.72 1.58 7.76
C GLN A 183 11.36 2.20 8.05
N VAL A 184 11.13 2.57 9.32
CA VAL A 184 9.88 3.16 9.79
C VAL A 184 10.15 4.52 10.41
N GLY A 185 9.30 5.49 10.11
CA GLY A 185 9.37 6.84 10.66
C GLY A 185 8.62 6.94 11.99
N TYR A 186 9.25 7.56 12.98
CA TYR A 186 8.65 7.85 14.27
C TYR A 186 8.72 9.34 14.57
N CYS A 187 7.65 9.87 15.15
CA CYS A 187 7.65 11.18 15.76
C CYS A 187 8.04 11.08 17.24
N GLN A 188 9.18 11.65 17.61
CA GLN A 188 9.59 11.81 19.01
C GLN A 188 9.08 13.15 19.54
N LEU A 189 8.09 13.10 20.43
CA LEU A 189 7.49 14.28 21.06
C LEU A 189 8.38 14.84 22.18
N ALA A 190 8.11 16.09 22.59
CA ALA A 190 8.92 16.80 23.59
C ALA A 190 8.96 16.13 24.98
N ASP A 191 7.99 15.27 25.30
CA ASP A 191 7.94 14.48 26.53
C ASP A 191 8.73 13.16 26.43
N GLY A 192 9.35 12.90 25.27
CA GLY A 192 10.08 11.67 24.96
C GLY A 192 9.20 10.53 24.46
N THR A 193 7.89 10.75 24.30
CA THR A 193 6.98 9.77 23.70
C THR A 193 7.31 9.60 22.22
N GLU A 194 7.37 8.36 21.76
CA GLU A 194 7.60 8.02 20.36
C GLU A 194 6.33 7.38 19.80
N VAL A 195 5.80 7.96 18.73
CA VAL A 195 4.64 7.45 17.99
C VAL A 195 5.02 7.26 16.53
N GLU A 196 4.49 6.23 15.86
CA GLU A 196 4.73 6.06 14.42
C GLU A 196 4.09 7.24 13.66
N GLU A 197 4.84 7.83 12.73
CA GLU A 197 4.49 9.17 12.21
C GLU A 197 3.27 9.15 11.27
N TRP A 198 3.02 8.08 10.52
CA TRP A 198 1.83 7.94 9.67
C TRP A 198 0.56 7.67 10.49
N GLU A 199 0.63 6.84 11.51
CA GLU A 199 -0.46 6.59 12.45
C GLU A 199 -0.83 7.90 13.19
N PHE A 200 0.18 8.66 13.59
CA PHE A 200 0.00 9.97 14.22
C PHE A 200 -0.64 10.98 13.26
N PHE A 201 -0.10 11.11 12.05
CA PHE A 201 -0.65 11.96 11.00
C PHE A 201 -2.11 11.61 10.70
N ASN A 202 -2.38 10.33 10.42
CA ASN A 202 -3.72 9.86 10.05
C ASN A 202 -4.72 10.11 11.16
N LYS A 203 -4.42 9.79 12.43
CA LYS A 203 -5.31 10.05 13.59
C LYS A 203 -5.72 11.51 13.74
N HIS A 204 -4.85 12.44 13.35
CA HIS A 204 -5.13 13.88 13.45
C HIS A 204 -5.76 14.47 12.19
N HIS A 205 -5.85 13.70 11.11
CA HIS A 205 -6.44 14.09 9.84
C HIS A 205 -7.70 13.27 9.49
N VAL A 206 -8.27 12.53 10.45
CA VAL A 206 -9.50 11.74 10.21
C VAL A 206 -10.78 12.59 10.18
N ASP A 207 -10.79 13.81 10.73
CA ASP A 207 -12.02 14.61 10.88
C ASP A 207 -11.89 16.06 10.39
N ALA A 208 -11.56 16.25 9.12
CA ALA A 208 -11.80 17.53 8.45
C ALA A 208 -12.44 17.29 7.07
N GLU A 209 -13.71 17.67 6.94
CA GLU A 209 -14.32 18.00 5.66
C GLU A 209 -13.48 19.09 4.96
N GLN A 210 -12.42 18.70 4.26
CA GLN A 210 -11.99 19.30 3.00
C GLN A 210 -11.32 18.23 2.14
N PRO A 211 -11.72 18.12 0.87
CA PRO A 211 -11.27 17.05 -0.01
C PRO A 211 -9.77 17.20 -0.24
N MET A 212 -9.04 16.08 -0.20
CA MET A 212 -7.71 16.00 -0.80
C MET A 212 -7.81 16.41 -2.28
N ARG A 213 -7.56 17.69 -2.58
CA ARG A 213 -7.34 18.17 -3.93
C ARG A 213 -5.96 17.70 -4.36
N GLY A 214 -5.88 16.46 -4.85
CA GLY A 214 -4.63 15.86 -5.28
C GLY A 214 -4.73 14.85 -6.43
N MET A 215 -5.90 14.25 -6.67
CA MET A 215 -6.20 13.51 -7.89
C MET A 215 -7.73 13.50 -8.01
N ALA A 216 -8.29 14.12 -9.04
CA ALA A 216 -9.72 14.03 -9.28
C ALA A 216 -10.05 12.57 -9.66
N ASP A 217 -11.09 11.98 -9.06
CA ASP A 217 -11.56 10.63 -9.41
C ASP A 217 -11.85 10.58 -10.92
N PRO A 218 -11.14 9.75 -11.72
CA PRO A 218 -11.32 9.69 -13.16
C PRO A 218 -12.78 9.42 -13.58
N SER A 219 -13.52 8.62 -12.81
CA SER A 219 -14.92 8.32 -13.08
C SER A 219 -15.85 9.50 -12.80
N ALA A 220 -15.52 10.30 -11.77
CA ALA A 220 -16.25 11.53 -11.44
C ALA A 220 -16.01 12.60 -12.50
N VAL A 221 -14.74 12.82 -12.87
CA VAL A 221 -14.37 13.76 -13.95
C VAL A 221 -15.05 13.36 -15.25
N PHE A 222 -14.98 12.07 -15.61
CA PHE A 222 -15.63 11.58 -16.81
C PHE A 222 -17.15 11.81 -16.78
N CYS A 223 -17.81 11.52 -15.65
CA CYS A 223 -19.24 11.80 -15.50
C CYS A 223 -19.58 13.26 -15.78
N GLU A 224 -18.83 14.19 -15.20
CA GLU A 224 -19.03 15.64 -15.39
C GLU A 224 -18.72 16.08 -16.83
N GLU A 225 -17.69 15.53 -17.46
CA GLU A 225 -17.33 15.79 -18.87
C GLU A 225 -18.42 15.31 -19.85
N GLN A 226 -19.09 14.20 -19.54
CA GLN A 226 -20.25 13.72 -20.31
C GLN A 226 -21.53 14.54 -20.02
N GLY A 227 -21.45 15.57 -19.18
CA GLY A 227 -22.56 16.43 -18.79
C GLY A 227 -23.47 15.82 -17.72
N GLY A 228 -23.03 14.75 -17.06
CA GLY A 228 -23.70 14.12 -15.93
C GLY A 228 -23.40 14.82 -14.60
N GLU A 229 -24.19 14.47 -13.58
CA GLU A 229 -23.99 14.90 -12.19
C GLU A 229 -23.39 13.72 -11.41
N TYR A 230 -22.19 13.89 -10.87
CA TYR A 230 -21.55 12.88 -10.02
C TYR A 230 -22.13 12.91 -8.60
N LEU A 231 -22.47 11.73 -8.09
CA LEU A 231 -23.11 11.55 -6.78
C LEU A 231 -22.38 10.44 -6.01
N ILE A 232 -22.39 10.52 -4.68
CA ILE A 232 -21.97 9.42 -3.81
C ILE A 232 -23.22 8.66 -3.37
N GLY A 233 -23.33 7.40 -3.77
CA GLY A 233 -24.34 6.44 -3.30
C GLY A 233 -23.82 5.64 -2.09
N GLU A 234 -24.73 5.04 -1.33
CA GLU A 234 -24.42 4.17 -0.20
C GLU A 234 -25.22 2.87 -0.30
N ASN A 235 -24.56 1.73 -0.11
CA ASN A 235 -25.18 0.41 -0.07
C ASN A 235 -24.62 -0.42 1.10
N ALA A 236 -25.00 -1.71 1.18
CA ALA A 236 -24.55 -2.60 2.25
C ALA A 236 -23.03 -2.83 2.26
N ASP A 237 -22.35 -2.57 1.13
CA ASP A 237 -20.92 -2.77 0.92
C ASP A 237 -20.12 -1.47 1.07
N GLY A 238 -20.78 -0.32 1.27
CA GLY A 238 -20.16 0.98 1.54
C GLY A 238 -20.63 2.11 0.61
N GLN A 239 -19.84 3.18 0.56
CA GLN A 239 -20.05 4.29 -0.35
C GLN A 239 -19.46 3.98 -1.74
N PHE A 240 -20.15 4.40 -2.80
CA PHE A 240 -19.72 4.20 -4.18
C PHE A 240 -20.10 5.40 -5.07
N GLY A 241 -19.40 5.56 -6.18
CA GLY A 241 -19.65 6.64 -7.14
C GLY A 241 -20.79 6.32 -8.11
N GLN A 242 -21.70 7.28 -8.30
CA GLN A 242 -22.80 7.20 -9.26
C GLN A 242 -22.72 8.36 -10.24
N CYS A 243 -22.96 8.09 -11.52
CA CYS A 243 -23.16 9.13 -12.52
C CYS A 243 -24.65 9.24 -12.85
N LYS A 244 -25.21 10.43 -12.67
CA LYS A 244 -26.55 10.76 -13.13
C LYS A 244 -26.46 11.39 -14.52
N LEU A 245 -26.88 10.63 -15.52
CA LEU A 245 -26.86 11.06 -16.92
C LEU A 245 -27.91 12.15 -17.18
N LEU A 246 -27.80 12.83 -18.32
CA LEU A 246 -28.71 13.92 -18.73
C LEU A 246 -30.17 13.49 -18.85
N ASP A 247 -30.43 12.21 -19.12
CA ASP A 247 -31.78 11.63 -19.18
C ASP A 247 -32.35 11.27 -17.79
N GLY A 248 -31.56 11.49 -16.73
CA GLY A 248 -31.89 11.18 -15.34
C GLY A 248 -31.54 9.76 -14.91
N THR A 249 -30.97 8.93 -15.79
CA THR A 249 -30.52 7.57 -15.46
C THR A 249 -29.34 7.61 -14.50
N LEU A 250 -29.38 6.78 -13.45
CA LEU A 250 -28.26 6.57 -12.53
C LEU A 250 -27.50 5.30 -12.94
N VAL A 251 -26.20 5.45 -13.15
CA VAL A 251 -25.27 4.34 -13.44
C VAL A 251 -24.11 4.37 -12.44
N ASP A 252 -23.48 3.22 -12.21
CA ASP A 252 -22.21 3.18 -11.48
C ASP A 252 -21.14 3.96 -12.27
N SER A 253 -20.46 4.90 -11.62
CA SER A 253 -19.55 5.83 -12.32
C SER A 253 -18.35 5.10 -12.91
N TRP A 254 -17.84 4.07 -12.23
CA TRP A 254 -16.67 3.32 -12.64
C TRP A 254 -17.00 2.30 -13.74
N GLU A 255 -18.18 1.68 -13.68
CA GLU A 255 -18.69 0.87 -14.80
C GLU A 255 -18.90 1.71 -16.06
N TYR A 256 -19.49 2.90 -15.90
CA TYR A 256 -19.70 3.82 -17.02
C TYR A 256 -18.37 4.27 -17.64
N TYR A 257 -17.44 4.72 -16.80
CA TYR A 257 -16.08 5.09 -17.22
C TYR A 257 -15.40 3.95 -17.99
N ARG A 258 -15.39 2.73 -17.44
CA ARG A 258 -14.76 1.57 -18.10
C ARG A 258 -15.48 1.17 -19.38
N ALA A 259 -16.80 1.26 -19.46
CA ALA A 259 -17.56 0.87 -20.65
C ALA A 259 -17.18 1.71 -21.87
N GLU A 260 -17.02 3.03 -21.68
CA GLU A 260 -16.68 3.98 -22.75
C GLU A 260 -15.17 4.01 -23.08
N HIS A 261 -14.33 3.47 -22.20
CA HIS A 261 -12.89 3.30 -22.44
C HIS A 261 -12.52 1.86 -22.85
N LYS A 262 -13.51 1.05 -23.26
CA LYS A 262 -13.23 -0.22 -23.94
C LYS A 262 -12.74 0.05 -25.37
N ASP A 263 -11.52 -0.40 -25.61
CA ASP A 263 -10.72 -0.24 -26.81
C ASP A 263 -11.47 -0.46 -28.15
N ASP A 264 -11.37 0.54 -29.04
CA ASP A 264 -11.96 0.60 -30.39
C ASP A 264 -11.12 -0.18 -31.44
N THR A 265 -10.33 -1.16 -31.02
CA THR A 265 -9.44 -1.96 -31.87
C THR A 265 -10.16 -3.10 -32.62
N LYS A 266 -11.37 -2.84 -33.11
CA LYS A 266 -12.04 -3.69 -34.11
C LYS A 266 -12.58 -2.87 -35.28
N LYS A 267 -11.70 -2.61 -36.25
CA LYS A 267 -12.07 -2.47 -37.68
C LYS A 267 -11.11 -3.26 -38.55
#